data_AF-A0A317CFZ4-F1
#
_entry.id   AF-A0A317CFZ4-F1
#
_cell.length_a   1.000
_cell.length_b   1.000
_cell.length_c   1.000
_cell.angle_alpha   90.00
_cell.angle_beta   90.00
_cell.angle_gamma   90.00
#
_symmetry.space_group_name_H-M   'P 1'
#
loop_
_entity.id
_entity.type
_entity.pdbx_description
1 polymer ?
#
loop_
_entity_poly.entity_id
_entity_poly.type
_entity_poly.pdbx_seq_one_letter_code
_entity_poly.pdbx_strand_id
1 'polypeptide(L)' 'MAKVKRNKPRNPVAVLPIMRKGGVHEKSRSAERQQGKQKLKQLVSKVEAGLSGLDCVWCMAF' A
#
# COMPACT_ATOMS: atom_id res chain seq x y z
N MET A 1 15.31 19.84 34.44
CA MET A 1 14.54 20.83 33.65
C MET A 1 14.47 20.36 32.20
N ALA A 2 13.27 20.09 31.67
CA ALA A 2 13.11 19.61 30.30
C ALA A 2 13.39 20.74 29.30
N LYS A 3 14.27 20.49 28.33
CA LYS A 3 14.61 21.47 27.28
C LYS A 3 13.36 21.71 26.42
N VAL A 4 12.78 22.90 26.49
CA VAL A 4 11.66 23.31 25.62
C VAL A 4 12.16 23.28 24.17
N LYS A 5 11.74 22.28 23.39
CA LYS A 5 12.03 22.23 21.96
C LYS A 5 11.27 23.36 21.29
N ARG A 6 11.98 24.42 20.88
CA ARG A 6 11.39 25.46 20.04
C ARG A 6 11.15 24.88 18.66
N ASN A 7 9.89 24.83 18.24
CA ASN A 7 9.56 24.47 16.87
C ASN A 7 10.14 25.54 15.94
N LYS A 8 11.14 25.16 15.15
CA LYS A 8 11.67 26.04 14.11
C LYS A 8 10.57 26.27 13.07
N PRO A 9 10.38 27.51 12.59
CA PRO A 9 9.42 27.77 11.51
C PRO A 9 9.82 26.96 10.27
N ARG A 10 8.82 26.44 9.55
CA ARG A 10 9.06 25.78 8.25
C ARG A 10 9.62 26.80 7.27
N ASN A 11 10.54 26.36 6.40
CA ASN A 11 11.08 27.20 5.33
C ASN A 11 9.93 27.75 4.46
N PRO A 12 9.75 29.07 4.33
CA PRO A 12 8.66 29.66 3.56
C PRO A 12 8.72 29.28 2.07
N VAL A 13 9.92 29.11 1.51
CA VAL A 13 10.12 28.69 0.12
C VAL A 13 9.47 27.33 -0.13
N ALA A 14 9.70 26.37 0.79
CA ALA A 14 9.15 25.02 0.70
C ALA A 14 7.61 24.94 0.84
N VAL A 15 6.97 26.01 1.32
CA VAL A 15 5.52 26.11 1.49
C VAL A 15 4.84 26.80 0.30
N LEU A 16 5.62 27.42 -0.60
CA LEU A 16 5.08 28.11 -1.76
C LEU A 16 4.20 27.19 -2.62
N PRO A 17 3.06 27.68 -3.16
CA PRO A 17 2.17 26.90 -4.01
C PRO A 17 2.87 26.27 -5.23
N ILE A 18 3.89 26.94 -5.78
CA ILE A 18 4.69 26.45 -6.92
C ILE A 18 5.50 25.19 -6.54
N MET A 19 5.93 25.07 -5.29
CA MET A 19 6.69 23.92 -4.79
C MET A 19 5.80 22.74 -4.38
N ARG A 20 4.50 22.98 -4.19
CA ARG A 20 3.54 21.88 -4.05
C ARG A 20 3.48 21.21 -5.41
N LYS A 21 3.84 19.94 -5.49
CA LYS A 21 3.67 19.15 -6.72
C LYS A 21 2.19 19.21 -7.12
N GLY A 22 1.84 20.10 -8.05
CA GLY A 22 0.48 20.36 -8.47
C GLY A 22 0.00 19.43 -9.58
N GLY A 23 0.91 18.64 -10.17
CA GLY A 23 0.57 17.60 -11.13
C GLY A 23 0.10 16.32 -10.43
N VAL A 24 -0.77 15.57 -11.10
CA VAL A 24 -1.05 14.19 -10.72
C VAL A 24 0.28 13.45 -10.63
N HIS A 25 0.55 12.85 -9.47
CA HIS A 25 1.71 11.99 -9.33
C HIS A 25 1.42 10.67 -10.06
N GLU A 26 1.63 10.69 -11.38
CA GLU A 26 1.51 9.52 -12.21
C GLU A 26 2.45 8.42 -11.70
N LYS A 27 1.90 7.22 -11.56
CA LYS A 27 2.69 6.07 -11.15
C LYS A 27 3.61 5.68 -12.30
N SER A 28 4.81 5.21 -11.95
CA SER A 28 5.67 4.61 -12.95
C SER A 28 5.04 3.31 -13.46
N ARG A 29 5.36 2.93 -14.71
CA ARG A 29 4.95 1.63 -15.29
C ARG A 29 5.36 0.44 -14.42
N SER A 30 6.48 0.55 -13.71
CA SER A 30 6.92 -0.47 -12.76
C SER A 30 6.02 -0.59 -11.55
N ALA A 31 5.55 0.53 -10.99
CA ALA A 31 4.62 0.56 -9.87
C ALA A 31 3.25 -0.03 -10.26
N GLU A 32 2.75 0.29 -11.45
CA GLU A 32 1.51 -0.30 -11.99
C GLU A 32 1.61 -1.83 -12.12
N ARG A 33 2.73 -2.33 -12.67
CA ARG A 33 2.99 -3.78 -12.76
C ARG A 33 3.01 -4.45 -11.40
N GLN A 34 3.66 -3.83 -10.41
CA GLN A 34 3.70 -4.38 -9.04
C GLN A 34 2.31 -4.41 -8.40
N GLN A 35 1.51 -3.37 -8.60
CA GLN A 35 0.12 -3.33 -8.13
C GLN A 35 -0.70 -4.45 -8.77
N GLY A 36 -0.54 -4.71 -10.07
CA GLY A 36 -1.17 -5.83 -10.76
C GLY A 36 -0.81 -7.18 -10.14
N LYS A 37 0.48 -7.41 -9.87
CA LYS A 37 0.95 -8.64 -9.21
C LYS A 37 0.35 -8.81 -7.81
N GLN A 38 0.26 -7.74 -7.02
CA GLN A 38 -0.34 -7.79 -5.69
C GLN A 38 -1.83 -8.10 -5.74
N LYS A 39 -2.57 -7.48 -6.66
CA LYS A 39 -4.00 -7.77 -6.88
C LYS A 39 -4.22 -9.23 -7.26
N LEU A 40 -3.39 -9.78 -8.14
CA LEU A 40 -3.46 -11.19 -8.52
C LEU A 40 -3.22 -12.11 -7.33
N LYS A 41 -2.18 -11.86 -6.52
CA LYS A 41 -1.91 -12.64 -5.30
C LYS A 41 -3.09 -12.61 -4.33
N GLN A 42 -3.72 -11.45 -4.13
CA GLN A 42 -4.89 -11.32 -3.27
C GLN A 42 -6.10 -12.09 -3.79
N LEU A 43 -6.29 -12.15 -5.11
CA LEU A 43 -7.36 -12.94 -5.71
C LEU A 43 -7.12 -14.44 -5.52
N VAL A 44 -5.90 -14.90 -5.79
CA VAL A 44 -5.50 -16.30 -5.58
C VAL A 44 -5.67 -16.69 -4.12
N SER A 45 -5.18 -15.89 -3.17
CA SER A 45 -5.32 -16.19 -1.74
C SER A 45 -6.80 -16.24 -1.28
N LYS A 46 -7.68 -15.44 -1.89
CA LYS A 46 -9.12 -15.50 -1.60
C LYS A 46 -9.76 -16.77 -2.13
N VAL A 47 -9.35 -17.22 -3.32
CA VAL A 47 -9.81 -18.49 -3.91
C VAL A 47 -9.30 -19.67 -3.08
N GLU A 48 -8.02 -19.68 -2.71
CA GLU A 48 -7.43 -20.69 -1.83
C GLU A 48 -8.13 -20.74 -0.48
N ALA A 49 -8.46 -19.60 0.13
CA ALA A 49 -9.23 -19.56 1.38
C ALA A 49 -10.69 -20.05 1.22
N GLY A 50 -11.26 -19.91 0.02
CA GLY A 50 -12.57 -20.47 -0.31
C GLY A 50 -12.52 -21.98 -0.55
N LEU A 51 -11.43 -22.48 -1.14
CA LEU A 51 -11.15 -23.90 -1.31
C LEU A 51 -10.83 -24.57 0.03
N SER A 52 -10.10 -23.91 0.93
CA SER A 52 -9.79 -24.43 2.26
C SER A 52 -11.01 -24.70 3.16
N GLY A 53 -12.20 -24.25 2.78
CA GLY A 53 -13.47 -24.65 3.40
C GLY A 53 -14.10 -25.94 2.82
N LEU A 54 -13.68 -26.35 1.62
CA LEU A 54 -14.11 -27.55 0.89
C LEU A 54 -13.12 -28.72 1.03
N ASP A 55 -11.86 -28.43 1.34
CA ASP A 55 -10.77 -29.42 1.49
C ASP A 55 -10.98 -30.40 2.66
N CYS A 56 -11.92 -30.13 3.57
CA CYS A 56 -12.19 -30.97 4.74
C CYS A 56 -13.16 -32.14 4.49
N VAL A 57 -13.80 -32.25 3.31
CA VAL A 57 -14.79 -33.32 3.05
C VAL A 57 -14.15 -34.58 2.46
N TRP A 58 -13.03 -34.46 1.74
CA TRP A 58 -12.39 -35.60 1.04
C TRP A 58 -11.22 -36.26 1.80
N CYS A 59 -10.80 -35.73 2.96
CA CYS A 59 -9.65 -36.24 3.71
C CYS A 59 -10.01 -37.22 4.85
N MET A 60 -11.30 -37.51 5.09
CA MET A 60 -11.75 -38.47 6.13
C MET A 60 -12.32 -39.78 5.57
N ALA A 61 -12.26 -39.99 4.25
CA ALA A 61 -12.89 -41.15 3.59
C ALA A 61 -11.90 -42.18 3.01
N PHE A 62 -10.63 -42.19 3.47
CA PHE A 62 -9.70 -43.28 3.19
C PHE A 62 -8.77 -43.55 4.37
#